data_AF-A0A6P0R6X0-F1
#
_entry.id   AF-A0A6P0R6X0-F1
#
_cell.length_a   1.000
_cell.length_b   1.000
_cell.length_c   1.000
_cell.angle_alpha   90.00
_cell.angle_beta   90.00
_cell.angle_gamma   90.00
#
_symmetry.space_group_name_H-M   'P 1'
#
loop_
_entity.id
_entity.type
_entity.pdbx_description
1 polymer ?
#
loop_
_entity_poly.entity_id
_entity_poly.type
_entity_poly.pdbx_seq_one_letter_code
_entity_poly.pdbx_strand_id
1 'polypeptide(L)' 'MNSKNGQYLLYRAVLEEVKPDFLLYLAVRKITYQAIFSEPIGELVVNKYKVNILVCKSKKQEIWQWIS' A
#
# COMPACT_ATOMS: atom_id res chain seq x y z
N MET A 1 3.07 -11.12 20.28
CA MET A 1 2.00 -10.23 19.78
C MET A 1 2.52 -9.57 18.50
N ASN A 2 2.33 -10.22 17.35
CA ASN A 2 3.03 -9.91 16.10
C ASN A 2 2.12 -9.08 15.18
N SER A 3 1.99 -7.78 15.48
CA SER A 3 1.03 -6.90 14.81
C SER A 3 1.73 -6.05 13.76
N LYS A 4 1.66 -6.46 12.48
CA LYS A 4 2.19 -5.74 11.30
C LYS A 4 1.80 -4.25 11.23
N ASN A 5 0.73 -3.85 11.91
CA ASN A 5 0.21 -2.48 11.94
C ASN A 5 1.09 -1.51 12.75
N GLY A 6 1.80 -1.99 13.77
CA GLY A 6 2.64 -1.12 14.62
C GLY A 6 3.88 -0.60 13.89
N GLN A 7 4.44 -1.41 12.99
CA GLN A 7 5.60 -1.01 12.19
C GLN A 7 5.24 0.14 11.24
N TYR A 8 4.07 0.08 10.58
CA TYR A 8 3.65 1.13 9.65
C TYR A 8 3.49 2.50 10.31
N LEU A 9 2.87 2.53 11.50
CA LEU A 9 2.68 3.77 12.26
C LEU A 9 4.00 4.36 12.76
N LEU A 10 4.91 3.51 13.23
CA LEU A 10 6.23 3.94 13.68
C LEU A 10 7.07 4.51 12.52
N TYR A 11 7.09 3.83 11.37
CA TYR A 11 7.81 4.32 10.19
C TYR A 11 7.22 5.64 9.68
N ARG A 12 5.89 5.81 9.72
CA ARG A 12 5.24 7.07 9.33
C ARG A 12 5.64 8.21 10.26
N ALA A 13 5.57 8.01 11.58
CA ALA A 13 5.93 9.05 12.56
C ALA A 13 7.40 9.49 12.44
N VAL A 14 8.33 8.56 12.21
CA VAL A 14 9.75 8.88 12.02
C VAL A 14 9.98 9.63 10.70
N LEU A 15 9.28 9.26 9.62
CA LEU A 15 9.44 9.92 8.32
C LEU A 15 8.86 11.34 8.31
N GLU A 16 7.73 11.57 8.98
CA GLU A 16 7.12 12.89 9.14
C GLU A 16 8.08 13.87 9.86
N GLU A 17 8.85 13.39 10.84
CA GLU A 17 9.83 14.20 11.58
C GLU A 17 11.16 14.40 10.83
N VAL A 18 11.68 13.37 10.17
CA VAL A 18 13.04 13.41 9.59
C VAL A 18 13.03 13.98 8.16
N LYS A 19 11.93 13.79 7.41
CA LYS A 19 11.78 14.26 6.02
C LYS A 19 10.31 14.61 5.71
N PRO A 20 9.79 15.74 6.22
CA PRO A 20 8.39 16.13 6.03
C PRO A 20 7.97 16.28 4.56
N ASP A 21 8.95 16.55 3.67
CA ASP A 21 8.70 16.68 2.22
C ASP A 21 8.65 15.33 1.47
N PHE A 22 8.95 14.21 2.14
CA PHE A 22 8.84 12.88 1.54
C PHE A 22 7.40 12.36 1.64
N LEU A 23 6.69 12.41 0.51
CA LEU A 23 5.38 11.80 0.37
C LEU A 23 5.48 10.27 0.55
N LEU A 24 4.95 9.75 1.65
CA LEU A 24 4.86 8.31 1.89
C LEU A 24 3.77 7.70 1.00
N TYR A 25 4.14 6.73 0.16
CA TYR A 25 3.20 5.99 -0.69
C TYR A 25 2.97 4.57 -0.16
N LEU A 26 1.71 4.19 -0.02
CA LEU A 26 1.31 2.80 0.18
C LEU A 26 1.29 2.09 -1.17
N ALA A 27 2.29 1.25 -1.42
CA ALA A 27 2.33 0.41 -2.61
C ALA A 27 1.33 -0.75 -2.48
N VAL A 28 0.33 -0.82 -3.36
CA VAL A 28 -0.68 -1.88 -3.38
C VAL A 28 -0.77 -2.54 -4.74
N ARG A 29 -1.12 -3.82 -4.79
CA ARG A 29 -1.40 -4.49 -6.07
C ARG A 29 -2.71 -3.96 -6.66
N LYS A 30 -2.81 -3.93 -7.99
CA LYS A 30 -4.05 -3.54 -8.70
C LYS A 30 -5.30 -4.24 -8.17
N ILE A 31 -5.23 -5.55 -7.90
CA ILE A 31 -6.37 -6.31 -7.36
C ILE A 31 -6.80 -5.83 -5.97
N THR A 32 -5.84 -5.50 -5.09
CA THR A 32 -6.11 -4.97 -3.75
C THR A 32 -6.71 -3.56 -3.83
N TYR A 33 -6.23 -2.75 -4.77
CA TYR A 33 -6.82 -1.43 -5.02
C TYR A 33 -8.30 -1.55 -5.42
N GLN A 34 -8.60 -2.38 -6.43
CA GLN A 34 -9.95 -2.57 -6.94
C GLN A 34 -10.92 -3.24 -5.97
N ALA A 35 -10.44 -4.04 -5.02
CA ALA A 35 -11.29 -4.75 -4.09
C ALA A 35 -11.60 -3.96 -2.81
N ILE A 36 -10.78 -2.95 -2.48
CA ILE A 36 -10.83 -2.28 -1.17
C ILE A 36 -10.84 -0.78 -1.32
N PHE A 37 -9.90 -0.23 -2.10
CA PHE A 37 -9.67 1.22 -2.17
C PHE A 37 -10.52 1.95 -3.21
N SER A 38 -11.17 1.23 -4.13
CA SER A 38 -12.21 1.77 -5.00
C SER A 38 -13.63 1.64 -4.43
N GLU A 39 -13.78 1.01 -3.26
CA GLU A 39 -15.06 0.96 -2.56
C GLU A 39 -15.24 2.21 -1.69
N PRO A 40 -16.48 2.63 -1.38
CA PRO A 40 -16.75 3.85 -0.61
C PRO A 40 -16.03 3.91 0.75
N ILE A 41 -15.89 2.76 1.41
CA ILE A 41 -15.15 2.64 2.68
C ILE A 41 -13.65 2.90 2.49
N GLY A 42 -13.07 2.45 1.38
CA GLY A 42 -11.66 2.67 1.05
C GLY A 42 -11.37 4.12 0.70
N GLU A 43 -12.24 4.75 -0.09
CA GLU A 43 -12.14 6.18 -0.40
C GLU A 43 -12.20 7.04 0.87
N LEU A 44 -13.09 6.69 1.81
CA LEU A 44 -13.20 7.41 3.09
C LEU A 44 -11.90 7.34 3.90
N VAL A 45 -11.25 6.17 3.95
CA VAL A 45 -9.95 6.00 4.64
C VAL A 45 -8.85 6.80 3.94
N VAL A 46 -8.77 6.75 2.62
CA VAL A 46 -7.78 7.51 1.83
C VAL A 46 -7.92 9.01 2.07
N ASN A 47 -9.14 9.52 2.03
CA ASN A 47 -9.43 10.94 2.22
C ASN A 47 -9.17 11.41 3.65
N LYS A 48 -9.54 10.61 4.65
CA LYS A 48 -9.38 10.94 6.07
C LYS A 48 -7.92 10.96 6.51
N TYR A 49 -7.11 10.01 6.03
CA TYR A 49 -5.72 9.84 6.45
C TYR A 49 -4.69 10.32 5.42
N LYS A 50 -5.17 11.00 4.36
CA LYS A 50 -4.35 11.55 3.27
C LYS A 50 -3.32 10.53 2.74
N VAL A 51 -3.78 9.30 2.52
CA VAL A 51 -2.90 8.20 2.12
C VAL A 51 -2.60 8.32 0.63
N ASN A 52 -1.33 8.51 0.27
CA ASN A 52 -0.92 8.40 -1.13
C ASN A 52 -0.83 6.91 -1.50
N ILE A 53 -1.53 6.48 -2.54
CA ILE A 53 -1.52 5.08 -3.00
C ILE A 53 -0.73 4.98 -4.31
N LEU A 54 0.23 4.06 -4.34
CA LEU A 54 0.93 3.67 -5.57
C LEU A 54 0.41 2.30 -6.02
N VAL A 55 -0.33 2.26 -7.12
CA VAL A 55 -0.87 1.00 -7.64
C VAL A 55 0.18 0.32 -8.52
N CYS A 56 0.77 -0.75 -7.99
CA CYS A 56 1.74 -1.55 -8.71
C CYS A 56 1.04 -2.62 -9.56
N LYS A 57 1.39 -2.66 -10.85
CA LYS A 57 1.02 -3.77 -11.73
C LYS A 57 1.85 -4.98 -11.32
N SER A 58 1.21 -6.03 -10.81
CA SER A 58 1.91 -7.30 -10.56
C SER A 58 2.49 -7.75 -11.91
N LYS A 59 3.80 -8.02 -11.98
CA LYS A 59 4.36 -8.78 -13.10
C LYS A 59 3.55 -10.07 -13.17
N LYS A 60 2.98 -10.34 -14.34
CA LYS A 60 2.32 -11.60 -14.68
C LYS A 60 3.17 -12.74 -14.11
N GLN A 61 2.65 -13.52 -13.16
CA GLN A 61 3.23 -14.83 -12.86
C GLN A 61 2.82 -15.74 -14.01
N GLU A 62 3.49 -15.57 -15.15
CA GLU A 62 3.43 -16.52 -16.25
C GLU A 62 4.31 -17.71 -15.85
N ILE A 63 3.74 -18.92 -15.91
CA ILE A 63 4.54 -20.14 -15.85
C ILE A 63 5.20 -20.25 -17.23
N TRP A 64 6.50 -19.98 -17.31
CA TRP A 64 7.23 -19.96 -18.58
C TRP A 64 7.52 -21.36 -19.12
N GLN A 65 7.61 -22.37 -18.25
CA GLN A 65 7.87 -23.74 -18.68
C GLN A 65 7.48 -24.74 -17.59
N TRP A 66 6.91 -25.86 -18.00
CA TRP A 66 6.88 -27.10 -17.22
C TRP A 66 7.97 -28.01 -17.80
N ILE A 67 8.90 -28.48 -16.97
CA ILE A 67 9.83 -29.55 -17.36
C ILE A 67 9.26 -30.84 -16.79
N SER A 68 9.04 -31.84 -17.65
CA SER A 68 8.71 -33.22 -17.26
C SER A 68 9.98 -34.02 -16.99
#